data_AF-A0A7C1E9R2-F1
#
_entry.id   AF-A0A7C1E9R2-F1
#
_cell.length_a   1.000
_cell.length_b   1.000
_cell.length_c   1.000
_cell.angle_alpha   90.00
_cell.angle_beta   90.00
_cell.angle_gamma   90.00
#
_symmetry.space_group_name_H-M   'P 1'
#
loop_
_entity.id
_entity.type
_entity.pdbx_description
1 polymer ?
#
loop_
_entity_poly.entity_id
_entity_poly.type
_entity_poly.pdbx_seq_one_letter_code
_entity_poly.pdbx_strand_id
1 'polypeptide(L)'
;MSDGFELAKKEVQKQDPSSPDPSLNFNLLSVQRPRPALIGPGPFSFDIAEKKLKNKTPLFPHKTPKLNFNLSLLQQLSRGRRPAQIARELGISKPALQYHLNQLKAAGLISKLGYGCWEVNDTAPINPQKRSTKTTQVTLDKTHKLKFSEMPDSVRGHAFVFVLKVPPGLLNWNNRRREEYLKRHGIAYQPLRIAGGGQRIWVGGRKVWLTTSSIVIYEKSSFFAATAKDAKHHALFSFIAVVKKLERTLHADFTFKLGKEYRFKVSRQHYALVQNALAEQYDHEGKRLQVREPDAGKLWFVIDNSFNLHEAETVHPRTADSDNAKVQNFFNSLKACPVTTDVLVTAIAGVTQNQVLFAENITNHIQAVRELGQGVREMNQLLAKLEVTQRDARASQAERMQTREVKKKKW
;
A
#
# COMPACT_ATOMS: atom_id res chain seq x y z
N MET A 1 9.62 47.67 42.66
CA MET A 1 9.47 48.41 41.40
C MET A 1 9.14 47.38 40.34
N SER A 2 7.88 47.38 39.94
CA SER A 2 7.22 46.38 39.10
C SER A 2 7.14 46.94 37.69
N ASP A 3 8.08 46.52 36.84
CA ASP A 3 8.09 46.92 35.44
C ASP A 3 7.38 45.88 34.57
N GLY A 4 6.37 46.39 33.86
CA GLY A 4 5.50 45.64 32.98
C GLY A 4 6.23 45.17 31.72
N PHE A 5 6.05 43.89 31.41
CA PHE A 5 6.30 43.34 30.09
C PHE A 5 5.02 43.45 29.27
N GLU A 6 4.99 44.41 28.36
CA GLU A 6 3.92 44.61 27.39
C GLU A 6 4.13 43.64 26.21
N LEU A 7 3.37 42.55 26.21
CA LEU A 7 3.37 41.53 25.16
C LEU A 7 2.51 42.02 23.98
N ALA A 8 3.17 42.36 22.88
CA ALA A 8 2.54 42.66 21.59
C ALA A 8 1.70 41.45 21.12
N LYS A 9 0.37 41.61 21.15
CA LYS A 9 -0.57 40.67 20.53
C LYS A 9 -0.47 40.81 19.01
N LYS A 10 0.19 39.86 18.37
CA LYS A 10 0.10 39.66 16.91
C LYS A 10 -1.28 39.09 16.59
N GLU A 11 -2.08 39.90 15.93
CA GLU A 11 -3.41 39.57 15.43
C GLU A 11 -3.27 38.55 14.29
N VAL A 12 -3.65 37.30 14.55
CA VAL A 12 -3.74 36.25 13.53
C VAL A 12 -5.09 36.38 12.85
N GLN A 13 -5.10 36.89 11.62
CA GLN A 13 -6.26 36.83 10.73
C GLN A 13 -6.65 35.36 10.52
N LYS A 14 -7.83 34.99 11.02
CA LYS A 14 -8.51 33.75 10.67
C LYS A 14 -8.99 33.86 9.22
N GLN A 15 -8.40 33.07 8.33
CA GLN A 15 -8.97 32.82 7.01
C GLN A 15 -10.13 31.83 7.14
N ASP A 16 -11.28 32.21 6.57
CA ASP A 16 -12.48 31.40 6.42
C ASP A 16 -12.22 30.17 5.52
N PRO A 17 -12.54 28.93 5.96
CA PRO A 17 -12.53 27.77 5.09
C PRO A 17 -13.95 27.57 4.52
N SER A 18 -14.35 28.43 3.59
CA SER A 18 -15.60 28.26 2.82
C SER A 18 -15.38 28.51 1.33
N SER A 19 -14.49 27.71 0.72
CA SER A 19 -14.44 27.53 -0.73
C SER A 19 -14.76 26.09 -1.08
N PRO A 20 -15.85 25.80 -1.82
CA PRO A 20 -16.05 24.48 -2.40
C PRO A 20 -14.98 24.23 -3.49
N ASP A 21 -14.19 23.18 -3.29
CA ASP A 21 -13.21 22.67 -4.24
C ASP A 21 -13.86 22.39 -5.61
N PRO A 22 -13.53 23.15 -6.68
CA PRO A 22 -14.05 22.92 -8.01
C PRO A 22 -13.04 22.08 -8.79
N SER A 23 -12.94 20.78 -8.50
CA SER A 23 -12.13 19.90 -9.31
C SER A 23 -12.79 18.53 -9.56
N LEU A 24 -12.83 18.20 -10.86
CA LEU A 24 -13.31 16.96 -11.49
C LEU A 24 -14.79 16.87 -11.88
N ASN A 25 -15.31 17.90 -12.56
CA ASN A 25 -16.29 17.69 -13.62
C ASN A 25 -15.57 17.19 -14.88
N PHE A 26 -15.49 15.87 -15.06
CA PHE A 26 -15.12 15.27 -16.34
C PHE A 26 -16.32 15.33 -17.30
N ASN A 27 -16.47 16.41 -18.04
CA ASN A 27 -17.27 16.43 -19.26
C ASN A 27 -16.43 15.83 -20.40
N LEU A 28 -16.77 14.63 -20.85
CA LEU A 28 -16.19 14.03 -22.06
C LEU A 28 -17.28 13.63 -23.06
N LEU A 29 -17.25 14.32 -24.20
CA LEU A 29 -17.61 13.91 -25.57
C LEU A 29 -18.92 13.13 -25.76
N SER A 30 -19.98 13.84 -26.12
CA SER A 30 -21.17 13.27 -26.76
C SER A 30 -20.85 12.83 -28.20
N VAL A 31 -20.64 11.53 -28.40
CA VAL A 31 -20.60 10.94 -29.75
C VAL A 31 -22.02 10.51 -30.12
N GLN A 32 -22.69 11.29 -30.96
CA GLN A 32 -23.94 10.87 -31.59
C GLN A 32 -23.61 9.93 -32.76
N ARG A 33 -24.21 8.74 -32.78
CA ARG A 33 -24.22 7.85 -33.94
C ARG A 33 -25.60 7.21 -34.14
N PRO A 34 -25.97 6.89 -35.39
CA PRO A 34 -27.34 6.61 -35.80
C PRO A 34 -27.78 5.18 -35.43
N ARG A 35 -29.10 5.02 -35.25
CA ARG A 35 -29.77 3.74 -34.96
C ARG A 35 -29.80 2.85 -36.20
N PRO A 36 -29.41 1.56 -36.12
CA PRO A 36 -29.74 0.59 -37.15
C PRO A 36 -31.12 -0.05 -36.89
N ALA A 37 -31.77 -0.39 -38.00
CA ALA A 37 -33.09 -0.96 -38.09
C ALA A 37 -33.20 -2.39 -37.50
N LEU A 38 -34.39 -2.69 -36.99
CA LEU A 38 -34.82 -3.97 -36.45
C LEU A 38 -35.00 -5.01 -37.57
N ILE A 39 -34.38 -6.18 -37.42
CA ILE A 39 -34.68 -7.39 -38.20
C ILE A 39 -35.15 -8.45 -37.20
N GLY A 40 -36.34 -9.01 -37.44
CA GLY A 40 -37.04 -9.93 -36.55
C GLY A 40 -36.49 -11.37 -36.53
N PRO A 41 -36.90 -12.19 -35.55
CA PRO A 41 -36.41 -13.55 -35.39
C PRO A 41 -37.26 -14.58 -36.16
N GLY A 42 -36.61 -15.46 -36.90
CA GLY A 42 -37.19 -16.71 -37.42
C GLY A 42 -37.01 -17.87 -36.43
N PRO A 43 -37.92 -18.86 -36.39
CA PRO A 43 -37.86 -19.97 -35.45
C PRO A 43 -37.00 -21.12 -36.00
N PHE A 44 -36.04 -21.60 -35.21
CA PHE A 44 -35.36 -22.87 -35.45
C PHE A 44 -35.69 -23.84 -34.31
N SER A 45 -36.37 -24.93 -34.66
CA SER A 45 -36.62 -26.10 -33.82
C SER A 45 -35.49 -27.11 -34.02
N PHE A 46 -34.98 -27.68 -32.93
CA PHE A 46 -34.17 -28.89 -32.96
C PHE A 46 -34.61 -29.83 -31.83
N ASP A 47 -35.29 -30.91 -32.22
CA ASP A 47 -35.47 -32.12 -31.44
C ASP A 47 -34.19 -32.95 -31.47
N ILE A 48 -33.61 -33.27 -30.31
CA ILE A 48 -32.63 -34.36 -30.18
C ILE A 48 -32.95 -35.22 -28.96
N ALA A 49 -33.03 -36.51 -29.26
CA ALA A 49 -33.48 -37.63 -28.45
C ALA A 49 -32.63 -37.93 -27.21
N GLU A 50 -33.34 -38.38 -26.17
CA GLU A 50 -32.81 -38.99 -24.95
C GLU A 50 -32.14 -40.35 -25.24
N LYS A 51 -30.89 -40.53 -24.77
CA LYS A 51 -30.26 -41.84 -24.60
C LYS A 51 -30.05 -42.14 -23.12
N LYS A 52 -30.78 -43.15 -22.64
CA LYS A 52 -30.65 -43.80 -21.33
C LYS A 52 -29.26 -44.46 -21.22
N LEU A 53 -28.51 -44.11 -20.18
CA LEU A 53 -27.38 -44.93 -19.71
C LEU A 53 -27.60 -45.30 -18.23
N LYS A 54 -27.98 -46.55 -18.00
CA LYS A 54 -27.87 -47.22 -16.71
C LYS A 54 -26.39 -47.49 -16.46
N ASN A 55 -25.83 -47.08 -15.32
CA ASN A 55 -24.68 -47.77 -14.75
C ASN A 55 -24.56 -47.61 -13.23
N LYS A 56 -24.09 -48.70 -12.65
CA LYS A 56 -24.16 -49.13 -11.25
C LYS A 56 -23.34 -48.28 -10.30
N THR A 57 -23.91 -48.05 -9.12
CA THR A 57 -23.27 -47.51 -7.91
C THR A 57 -22.18 -48.45 -7.39
N PRO A 58 -20.96 -47.97 -7.08
CA PRO A 58 -20.07 -48.66 -6.16
C PRO A 58 -20.26 -48.14 -4.73
N LEU A 59 -20.21 -49.09 -3.78
CA LEU A 59 -20.25 -48.86 -2.33
C LEU A 59 -19.24 -47.79 -1.90
N PHE A 60 -19.68 -46.91 -1.00
CA PHE A 60 -18.84 -45.93 -0.33
C PHE A 60 -17.79 -46.61 0.56
N PRO A 61 -16.48 -46.29 0.44
CA PRO A 61 -15.51 -46.67 1.44
C PRO A 61 -15.59 -45.69 2.63
N HIS A 62 -15.44 -46.25 3.84
CA HIS A 62 -15.30 -45.51 5.08
C HIS A 62 -14.27 -44.36 4.94
N LYS A 63 -14.66 -43.14 5.34
CA LYS A 63 -13.75 -42.00 5.45
C LYS A 63 -12.76 -42.25 6.58
N THR A 64 -11.65 -42.91 6.27
CA THR A 64 -10.46 -42.82 7.11
C THR A 64 -9.97 -41.37 7.12
N PRO A 65 -9.38 -40.89 8.24
CA PRO A 65 -8.72 -39.58 8.25
C PRO A 65 -7.74 -39.55 7.09
N LYS A 66 -7.75 -38.47 6.29
CA LYS A 66 -6.83 -38.27 5.17
C LYS A 66 -5.40 -38.26 5.70
N LEU A 67 -4.78 -39.45 5.84
CA LEU A 67 -3.36 -39.56 6.08
C LEU A 67 -2.66 -38.83 4.94
N ASN A 68 -1.66 -38.02 5.29
CA ASN A 68 -0.85 -37.31 4.31
C ASN A 68 -0.20 -38.34 3.39
N PHE A 69 -0.63 -38.34 2.12
CA PHE A 69 -0.22 -39.32 1.12
C PHE A 69 1.30 -39.48 1.03
N ASN A 70 2.05 -38.37 1.19
CA ASN A 70 3.51 -38.37 1.17
C ASN A 70 4.13 -39.12 2.37
N LEU A 71 3.49 -39.11 3.54
CA LEU A 71 3.96 -39.88 4.71
C LEU A 71 3.77 -41.38 4.51
N SER A 72 2.62 -41.79 3.97
CA SER A 72 2.37 -43.19 3.62
C SER A 72 3.36 -43.68 2.55
N LEU A 73 3.68 -42.83 1.57
CA LEU A 73 4.69 -43.14 0.56
C LEU A 73 6.08 -43.32 1.17
N LEU A 74 6.52 -42.41 2.05
CA LEU A 74 7.80 -42.53 2.76
C LEU A 74 7.88 -43.80 3.60
N GLN A 75 6.81 -44.13 4.33
CA GLN A 75 6.75 -45.35 5.15
C GLN A 75 6.85 -46.64 4.31
N GLN A 76 6.29 -46.65 3.10
CA GLN A 76 6.42 -47.80 2.23
C GLN A 76 7.81 -47.91 1.60
N LEU A 77 8.44 -46.77 1.29
CA LEU A 77 9.82 -46.72 0.81
C LEU A 77 10.83 -47.16 1.88
N SER A 78 10.64 -46.75 3.14
CA SER A 78 11.52 -47.18 4.24
C SER A 78 11.41 -48.69 4.55
N ARG A 79 10.31 -49.32 4.15
CA ARG A 79 10.14 -50.78 4.16
C ARG A 79 10.75 -51.49 2.94
N GLY A 80 11.44 -50.78 2.06
CA GLY A 80 12.07 -51.34 0.86
C GLY A 80 11.09 -51.73 -0.25
N ARG A 81 9.84 -51.25 -0.22
CA ARG A 81 8.84 -51.56 -1.27
C ARG A 81 9.18 -50.85 -2.58
N ARG A 82 9.02 -51.57 -3.70
CA ARG A 82 9.24 -50.98 -5.04
C ARG A 82 8.09 -50.05 -5.43
N PRO A 83 8.33 -48.92 -6.12
CA PRO A 83 7.28 -47.99 -6.56
C PRO A 83 6.12 -48.66 -7.30
N ALA A 84 6.38 -49.67 -8.13
CA ALA A 84 5.33 -50.40 -8.84
C ALA A 84 4.38 -51.16 -7.90
N GLN A 85 4.87 -51.67 -6.77
CA GLN A 85 4.07 -52.33 -5.74
C GLN A 85 3.25 -51.28 -4.98
N ILE A 86 3.89 -50.17 -4.58
CA ILE A 86 3.24 -49.06 -3.89
C ILE A 86 2.10 -48.47 -4.72
N ALA A 87 2.31 -48.29 -6.04
CA ALA A 87 1.26 -47.80 -6.95
C ALA A 87 0.04 -48.71 -6.97
N ARG A 88 0.26 -50.04 -6.98
CA ARG A 88 -0.80 -51.05 -6.99
C ARG A 88 -1.55 -51.09 -5.66
N GLU A 89 -0.84 -51.04 -4.54
CA GLU A 89 -1.42 -51.06 -3.19
C GLU A 89 -2.23 -49.80 -2.89
N LEU A 90 -1.74 -48.62 -3.32
CA LEU A 90 -2.42 -47.35 -3.10
C LEU A 90 -3.48 -47.03 -4.18
N GLY A 91 -3.61 -47.87 -5.21
CA GLY A 91 -4.57 -47.65 -6.30
C GLY A 91 -4.31 -46.39 -7.12
N ILE A 92 -3.04 -45.97 -7.27
CA ILE A 92 -2.68 -44.76 -8.01
C ILE A 92 -1.94 -45.07 -9.31
N SER A 93 -2.08 -44.17 -10.28
CA SER A 93 -1.36 -44.30 -11.56
C SER A 93 0.14 -44.09 -11.38
N LYS A 94 0.96 -44.75 -12.22
CA LYS A 94 2.43 -44.57 -12.22
C LYS A 94 2.86 -43.10 -12.36
N PRO A 95 2.24 -42.26 -13.23
CA PRO A 95 2.58 -40.84 -13.32
C PRO A 95 2.29 -40.07 -12.04
N ALA A 96 1.17 -40.35 -11.37
CA ALA A 96 0.82 -39.71 -10.09
C ALA A 96 1.85 -40.08 -9.01
N LEU A 97 2.25 -41.35 -8.92
CA LEU A 97 3.29 -41.78 -7.99
C LEU A 97 4.63 -41.06 -8.28
N GLN A 98 5.01 -40.98 -9.55
CA GLN A 98 6.24 -40.33 -9.96
C GLN A 98 6.26 -38.84 -9.59
N TYR A 99 5.13 -38.15 -9.67
CA TYR A 99 4.98 -36.77 -9.21
C TYR A 99 5.32 -36.63 -7.72
N HIS A 100 4.77 -37.50 -6.87
CA HIS A 100 5.05 -37.48 -5.43
C HIS A 100 6.50 -37.87 -5.10
N LEU A 101 7.07 -38.87 -5.78
CA LEU A 101 8.49 -39.23 -5.63
C LEU A 101 9.41 -38.07 -6.00
N ASN A 102 9.10 -37.33 -7.07
CA ASN A 102 9.87 -36.15 -7.46
C ASN A 102 9.79 -35.03 -6.41
N GLN A 103 8.63 -34.84 -5.75
CA GLN A 103 8.50 -33.89 -4.65
C GLN A 103 9.35 -34.29 -3.44
N LEU A 104 9.29 -35.56 -3.03
CA LEU A 104 10.09 -36.09 -1.92
C LEU A 104 11.60 -36.02 -2.22
N LYS A 105 12.00 -36.31 -3.46
CA LYS A 105 13.38 -36.17 -3.93
C LYS A 105 13.85 -34.72 -3.88
N ALA A 106 13.02 -33.79 -4.36
CA ALA A 106 13.35 -32.36 -4.33
C ALA A 106 13.47 -31.82 -2.90
N ALA A 107 12.69 -32.37 -1.96
CA ALA A 107 12.79 -32.08 -0.53
C ALA A 107 14.02 -32.71 0.14
N GLY A 108 14.76 -33.58 -0.55
CA GLY A 108 15.93 -34.28 -0.01
C GLY A 108 15.58 -35.44 0.94
N LEU A 109 14.31 -35.84 1.01
CA LEU A 109 13.83 -36.91 1.90
C LEU A 109 14.11 -38.30 1.36
N ILE A 110 14.22 -38.43 0.03
CA ILE A 110 14.57 -39.69 -0.64
C ILE A 110 15.62 -39.45 -1.72
N SER A 111 16.43 -40.47 -1.99
CA SER A 111 17.41 -40.50 -3.07
C SER A 111 17.11 -41.67 -4.00
N LYS A 112 17.54 -41.57 -5.28
CA LYS A 112 17.34 -42.64 -6.27
C LYS A 112 18.64 -43.40 -6.42
N LEU A 113 18.67 -44.65 -5.97
CA LEU A 113 19.84 -45.53 -6.07
C LEU A 113 19.98 -46.18 -7.45
N GLY A 114 18.87 -46.39 -8.16
CA GLY A 114 18.87 -47.09 -9.44
C GLY A 114 17.50 -47.12 -10.12
N TYR A 115 17.35 -47.93 -11.17
CA TYR A 115 16.09 -48.04 -11.88
C TYR A 115 15.01 -48.68 -11.00
N GLY A 116 14.08 -47.86 -10.49
CA GLY A 116 12.98 -48.31 -9.63
C GLY A 116 13.36 -48.52 -8.16
N CYS A 117 14.58 -48.17 -7.74
CA CYS A 117 15.02 -48.27 -6.35
C CYS A 117 15.23 -46.87 -5.76
N TRP A 118 14.64 -46.66 -4.58
CA TRP A 118 14.68 -45.42 -3.84
C TRP A 118 15.05 -45.72 -2.38
N GLU A 119 15.84 -44.85 -1.79
CA GLU A 119 16.27 -44.93 -0.40
C GLU A 119 15.75 -43.70 0.35
N VAL A 120 15.34 -43.89 1.61
CA VAL A 120 14.93 -42.80 2.49
C VAL A 120 16.19 -42.30 3.21
N ASN A 121 16.42 -40.99 3.15
CA ASN A 121 17.59 -40.39 3.77
C ASN A 121 17.29 -40.16 5.27
N ASP A 122 17.67 -41.10 6.13
CA ASP A 122 17.42 -41.02 7.59
C ASP A 122 18.18 -39.87 8.28
N THR A 123 19.25 -39.37 7.67
CA THR A 123 20.13 -38.33 8.22
C THR A 123 19.85 -36.93 7.70
N ALA A 124 18.91 -36.76 6.77
CA ALA A 124 18.60 -35.42 6.27
C ALA A 124 17.94 -34.61 7.38
N PRO A 125 18.61 -33.59 7.98
CA PRO A 125 17.89 -32.64 8.82
C PRO A 125 16.75 -32.10 7.95
N ILE A 126 15.52 -32.13 8.46
CA ILE A 126 14.36 -31.51 7.81
C ILE A 126 14.76 -30.06 7.60
N ASN A 127 15.35 -29.75 6.44
CA ASN A 127 16.11 -28.53 6.27
C ASN A 127 15.07 -27.41 6.28
N PRO A 128 14.94 -26.64 7.37
CA PRO A 128 13.85 -25.68 7.50
C PRO A 128 13.98 -24.58 6.42
N GLN A 129 15.18 -24.42 5.86
CA GLN A 129 15.52 -23.49 4.78
C GLN A 129 15.06 -23.96 3.39
N LYS A 130 14.66 -25.23 3.21
CA LYS A 130 13.96 -25.71 1.99
C LYS A 130 12.45 -25.88 2.21
N ARG A 131 11.86 -25.17 3.19
CA ARG A 131 10.43 -24.82 3.07
C ARG A 131 10.26 -24.20 1.69
N SER A 132 9.38 -24.77 0.87
CA SER A 132 9.26 -24.37 -0.52
C SER A 132 9.06 -22.85 -0.63
N THR A 133 10.13 -22.14 -0.96
CA THR A 133 10.11 -20.77 -1.53
C THR A 133 9.45 -20.75 -2.91
N LYS A 134 8.88 -21.88 -3.34
CA LYS A 134 7.78 -21.88 -4.29
C LYS A 134 6.55 -21.26 -3.61
N THR A 135 6.59 -19.94 -3.39
CA THR A 135 5.45 -19.09 -3.72
C THR A 135 4.94 -19.67 -5.03
N THR A 136 3.71 -20.18 -5.02
CA THR A 136 3.13 -20.85 -6.19
C THR A 136 3.34 -19.91 -7.35
N GLN A 137 4.33 -20.19 -8.20
CA GLN A 137 4.56 -19.40 -9.40
C GLN A 137 3.29 -19.63 -10.18
N VAL A 138 2.38 -18.67 -10.07
CA VAL A 138 1.22 -18.58 -10.95
C VAL A 138 1.88 -18.43 -12.30
N THR A 139 1.89 -19.53 -13.05
CA THR A 139 2.36 -19.55 -14.41
C THR A 139 1.52 -18.51 -15.12
N LEU A 140 2.10 -17.32 -15.30
CA LEU A 140 1.56 -16.30 -16.18
C LEU A 140 1.31 -17.06 -17.48
N ASP A 141 0.03 -17.20 -17.83
CA ASP A 141 -0.35 -17.75 -19.12
C ASP A 141 0.56 -17.10 -20.16
N LYS A 142 1.17 -17.95 -21.01
CA LYS A 142 2.27 -17.65 -21.94
C LYS A 142 2.05 -16.46 -22.88
N THR A 143 0.91 -15.79 -22.77
CA THR A 143 0.41 -14.76 -23.68
C THR A 143 1.24 -13.50 -23.72
N HIS A 144 1.94 -13.07 -22.67
CA HIS A 144 2.92 -12.00 -22.80
C HIS A 144 4.04 -12.21 -21.79
N LYS A 145 5.23 -12.61 -22.25
CA LYS A 145 6.47 -12.27 -21.53
C LYS A 145 6.56 -10.75 -21.58
N LEU A 146 5.79 -10.06 -20.73
CA LEU A 146 5.96 -8.65 -20.48
C LEU A 146 7.43 -8.52 -20.12
N LYS A 147 8.18 -7.83 -20.97
CA LYS A 147 9.59 -7.57 -20.74
C LYS A 147 9.66 -6.54 -19.62
N PHE A 148 9.42 -6.98 -18.39
CA PHE A 148 9.46 -6.14 -17.20
C PHE A 148 10.79 -5.40 -17.08
N SER A 149 11.87 -6.00 -17.59
CA SER A 149 13.18 -5.37 -17.73
C SER A 149 13.18 -4.08 -18.57
N GLU A 150 12.20 -3.87 -19.45
CA GLU A 150 12.10 -2.68 -20.30
C GLU A 150 11.30 -1.54 -19.64
N MET A 151 10.68 -1.78 -18.47
CA MET A 151 9.91 -0.76 -17.74
C MET A 151 10.36 -0.65 -16.27
N PRO A 152 11.64 -0.28 -16.02
CA PRO A 152 12.09 0.03 -14.67
C PRO A 152 11.23 1.15 -14.09
N ASP A 153 10.95 1.08 -12.80
CA ASP A 153 10.15 2.06 -12.06
C ASP A 153 8.69 2.22 -12.52
N SER A 154 8.14 1.22 -13.21
CA SER A 154 6.72 1.19 -13.55
C SER A 154 5.82 0.87 -12.35
N VAL A 155 4.62 1.44 -12.38
CA VAL A 155 3.55 1.18 -11.42
C VAL A 155 2.57 0.15 -12.00
N ARG A 156 2.33 -0.93 -11.25
CA ARG A 156 1.30 -1.92 -11.53
C ARG A 156 0.02 -1.62 -10.76
N GLY A 157 -0.99 -1.11 -11.45
CA GLY A 157 -2.36 -1.03 -10.95
C GLY A 157 -3.06 -2.39 -11.08
N HIS A 158 -3.63 -2.91 -9.99
CA HIS A 158 -4.39 -4.16 -10.04
C HIS A 158 -5.44 -4.29 -8.92
N ALA A 159 -6.08 -5.47 -8.86
CA ALA A 159 -7.13 -5.81 -7.88
C ALA A 159 -8.28 -4.79 -7.82
N PHE A 160 -8.58 -4.13 -8.95
CA PHE A 160 -9.64 -3.14 -9.02
C PHE A 160 -11.00 -3.80 -8.82
N VAL A 161 -11.79 -3.22 -7.91
CA VAL A 161 -13.19 -3.55 -7.73
C VAL A 161 -14.00 -2.29 -7.93
N PHE A 162 -14.80 -2.28 -8.99
CA PHE A 162 -15.68 -1.18 -9.35
C PHE A 162 -17.09 -1.46 -8.87
N VAL A 163 -17.73 -0.47 -8.24
CA VAL A 163 -19.12 -0.53 -7.84
C VAL A 163 -19.89 0.49 -8.67
N LEU A 164 -20.59 -0.01 -9.69
CA LEU A 164 -21.51 0.76 -10.53
C LEU A 164 -22.86 0.88 -9.82
N LYS A 165 -23.36 2.10 -9.62
CA LYS A 165 -24.70 2.32 -9.09
C LYS A 165 -25.73 2.01 -10.17
N VAL A 166 -26.81 1.34 -9.78
CA VAL A 166 -27.95 1.10 -10.67
C VAL A 166 -28.90 2.30 -10.58
N PRO A 167 -29.39 2.85 -11.70
CA PRO A 167 -30.34 3.95 -11.67
C PRO A 167 -31.65 3.54 -10.96
N PRO A 168 -32.22 4.40 -10.11
CA PRO A 168 -33.51 4.12 -9.48
C PRO A 168 -34.58 4.00 -10.56
N GLY A 169 -35.47 3.01 -10.41
CA GLY A 169 -36.56 2.78 -11.37
C GLY A 169 -36.16 1.97 -12.61
N LEU A 170 -34.95 1.38 -12.66
CA LEU A 170 -34.61 0.40 -13.69
C LEU A 170 -35.63 -0.76 -13.62
N LEU A 171 -36.51 -0.83 -14.62
CA LEU A 171 -37.62 -1.77 -14.64
C LEU A 171 -37.11 -3.20 -14.50
N ASN A 172 -37.79 -3.99 -13.67
CA ASN A 172 -37.45 -5.40 -13.43
C ASN A 172 -36.07 -5.64 -12.79
N TRP A 173 -35.43 -4.61 -12.22
CA TRP A 173 -34.16 -4.77 -11.52
C TRP A 173 -34.34 -5.17 -10.03
N ASN A 174 -35.05 -6.27 -9.80
CA ASN A 174 -35.12 -6.90 -8.48
C ASN A 174 -34.59 -8.34 -8.54
N ASN A 175 -34.31 -8.93 -7.37
CA ASN A 175 -33.63 -10.23 -7.31
C ASN A 175 -34.38 -11.33 -8.08
N ARG A 176 -35.70 -11.41 -7.92
CA ARG A 176 -36.56 -12.41 -8.57
C ARG A 176 -36.63 -12.21 -10.08
N ARG A 177 -36.96 -10.99 -10.53
CA ARG A 177 -37.10 -10.66 -11.95
C ARG A 177 -35.79 -10.81 -12.73
N ARG A 178 -34.67 -10.41 -12.11
CA ARG A 178 -33.35 -10.60 -12.69
C ARG A 178 -33.01 -12.09 -12.82
N GLU A 179 -33.36 -12.92 -11.84
CA GLU A 179 -33.20 -14.36 -11.93
C GLU A 179 -34.04 -14.97 -13.06
N GLU A 180 -35.33 -14.61 -13.13
CA GLU A 180 -36.24 -15.01 -14.22
C GLU A 180 -35.67 -14.64 -15.59
N TYR A 181 -35.14 -13.42 -15.73
CA TYR A 181 -34.50 -12.95 -16.95
C TYR A 181 -33.26 -13.79 -17.32
N LEU A 182 -32.37 -14.04 -16.36
CA LEU A 182 -31.14 -14.82 -16.59
C LEU A 182 -31.47 -16.25 -17.04
N LYS A 183 -32.46 -16.89 -16.41
CA LYS A 183 -32.95 -18.22 -16.82
C LYS A 183 -33.52 -18.20 -18.24
N ARG A 184 -34.40 -17.23 -18.54
CA ARG A 184 -35.05 -17.11 -19.86
C ARG A 184 -34.05 -16.92 -21.00
N HIS A 185 -32.96 -16.19 -20.76
CA HIS A 185 -31.94 -15.92 -21.78
C HIS A 185 -30.76 -16.92 -21.74
N GLY A 186 -30.86 -18.00 -20.95
CA GLY A 186 -29.80 -19.01 -20.86
C GLY A 186 -28.47 -18.47 -20.32
N ILE A 187 -28.50 -17.40 -19.52
CA ILE A 187 -27.29 -16.79 -18.95
C ILE A 187 -26.93 -17.54 -17.67
N ALA A 188 -25.81 -18.27 -17.70
CA ALA A 188 -25.33 -18.98 -16.53
C ALA A 188 -25.01 -18.02 -15.37
N TYR A 189 -25.55 -18.33 -14.18
CA TYR A 189 -25.33 -17.53 -12.97
C TYR A 189 -25.20 -18.40 -11.72
N GLN A 190 -24.62 -17.83 -10.66
CA GLN A 190 -24.64 -18.41 -9.31
C GLN A 190 -25.33 -17.46 -8.34
N PRO A 191 -26.28 -17.91 -7.50
CA PRO A 191 -26.88 -17.06 -6.48
C PRO A 191 -25.85 -16.65 -5.42
N LEU A 192 -25.89 -15.38 -5.01
CA LEU A 192 -25.04 -14.82 -3.95
C LEU A 192 -25.71 -14.96 -2.58
N ARG A 193 -24.95 -15.40 -1.58
CA ARG A 193 -25.39 -15.51 -0.18
C ARG A 193 -25.11 -14.21 0.59
N ILE A 194 -25.69 -13.11 0.14
CA ILE A 194 -25.57 -11.79 0.77
C ILE A 194 -26.95 -11.27 1.17
N ALA A 195 -27.02 -10.37 2.16
CA ALA A 195 -28.26 -9.71 2.53
C ALA A 195 -28.84 -8.95 1.31
N GLY A 196 -30.11 -9.21 0.98
CA GLY A 196 -30.76 -8.69 -0.22
C GLY A 196 -30.59 -9.55 -1.49
N GLY A 197 -29.81 -10.64 -1.40
CA GLY A 197 -29.57 -11.56 -2.51
C GLY A 197 -28.74 -10.97 -3.64
N GLY A 198 -28.68 -11.68 -4.75
CA GLY A 198 -27.96 -11.26 -5.95
C GLY A 198 -27.52 -12.44 -6.80
N GLN A 199 -26.96 -12.13 -7.97
CA GLN A 199 -26.48 -13.13 -8.92
C GLN A 199 -25.07 -12.81 -9.35
N ARG A 200 -24.21 -13.82 -9.36
CA ARG A 200 -22.88 -13.75 -9.94
C ARG A 200 -22.92 -14.29 -11.36
N ILE A 201 -22.48 -13.47 -12.31
CA ILE A 201 -22.31 -13.85 -13.72
C ILE A 201 -20.87 -13.61 -14.18
N TRP A 202 -20.54 -14.11 -15.36
CA TRP A 202 -19.26 -13.88 -16.02
C TRP A 202 -19.49 -13.09 -17.30
N VAL A 203 -18.81 -11.95 -17.45
CA VAL A 203 -18.90 -11.11 -18.65
C VAL A 203 -17.50 -10.76 -19.12
N GLY A 204 -17.15 -11.19 -20.34
CA GLY A 204 -15.82 -10.95 -20.92
C GLY A 204 -14.68 -11.44 -20.02
N GLY A 205 -14.84 -12.64 -19.44
CA GLY A 205 -13.85 -13.25 -18.54
C GLY A 205 -13.77 -12.62 -17.14
N ARG A 206 -14.62 -11.65 -16.81
CA ARG A 206 -14.64 -10.97 -15.51
C ARG A 206 -15.83 -11.39 -14.68
N LYS A 207 -15.61 -11.44 -13.36
CA LYS A 207 -16.63 -11.76 -12.38
C LYS A 207 -17.46 -10.51 -12.10
N VAL A 208 -18.78 -10.60 -12.28
CA VAL A 208 -19.72 -9.50 -12.06
C VAL A 208 -20.79 -9.95 -11.07
N TRP A 209 -21.02 -9.14 -10.03
CA TRP A 209 -22.09 -9.35 -9.06
C TRP A 209 -23.22 -8.37 -9.33
N LEU A 210 -24.41 -8.90 -9.58
CA LEU A 210 -25.63 -8.15 -9.79
C LEU A 210 -26.39 -8.10 -8.47
N THR A 211 -26.45 -6.92 -7.85
CA THR A 211 -27.24 -6.67 -6.64
C THR A 211 -28.41 -5.75 -6.97
N THR A 212 -29.33 -5.56 -6.04
CA THR A 212 -30.52 -4.70 -6.24
C THR A 212 -30.15 -3.22 -6.43
N SER A 213 -29.13 -2.72 -5.73
CA SER A 213 -28.75 -1.30 -5.76
C SER A 213 -27.48 -1.00 -6.56
N SER A 214 -26.68 -2.03 -6.86
CA SER A 214 -25.38 -1.86 -7.50
C SER A 214 -24.92 -3.08 -8.29
N ILE A 215 -23.94 -2.86 -9.16
CA ILE A 215 -23.23 -3.90 -9.88
C ILE A 215 -21.77 -3.83 -9.48
N VAL A 216 -21.22 -4.93 -8.96
CA VAL A 216 -19.81 -5.01 -8.54
C VAL A 216 -19.01 -5.78 -9.58
N ILE A 217 -18.04 -5.11 -10.20
CA ILE A 217 -17.19 -5.68 -11.24
C ILE A 217 -15.79 -5.89 -10.67
N TYR A 218 -15.32 -7.14 -10.71
CA TYR A 218 -13.98 -7.51 -10.29
C TYR A 218 -13.07 -7.57 -11.52
N GLU A 219 -12.12 -6.65 -11.59
CA GLU A 219 -11.11 -6.61 -12.65
C GLU A 219 -9.97 -7.57 -12.28
N LYS A 220 -9.67 -8.51 -13.18
CA LYS A 220 -8.58 -9.49 -13.02
C LYS A 220 -7.29 -8.96 -13.65
N SER A 221 -7.40 -8.04 -14.61
CA SER A 221 -6.27 -7.54 -15.37
C SER A 221 -5.34 -6.70 -14.49
N SER A 222 -4.05 -6.75 -14.79
CA SER A 222 -3.05 -5.80 -14.25
C SER A 222 -2.75 -4.76 -15.32
N PHE A 223 -2.58 -3.50 -14.90
CA PHE A 223 -2.29 -2.37 -15.77
C PHE A 223 -0.95 -1.77 -15.37
N PHE A 224 -0.02 -1.69 -16.31
CA PHE A 224 1.31 -1.13 -16.09
C PHE A 224 1.36 0.26 -16.70
N ALA A 225 1.88 1.23 -15.96
CA ALA A 225 2.08 2.59 -16.43
C ALA A 225 3.22 3.27 -15.66
N ALA A 226 3.63 4.46 -16.09
CA ALA A 226 4.64 5.25 -15.39
C ALA A 226 4.14 5.77 -14.03
N THR A 227 2.83 6.01 -13.91
CA THR A 227 2.20 6.54 -12.69
C THR A 227 0.98 5.72 -12.28
N ALA A 228 0.65 5.75 -10.99
CA ALA A 228 -0.60 5.15 -10.49
C ALA A 228 -1.85 5.72 -11.17
N LYS A 229 -1.85 7.01 -11.48
CA LYS A 229 -2.97 7.70 -12.14
C LYS A 229 -3.23 7.16 -13.54
N ASP A 230 -2.17 6.90 -14.31
CA ASP A 230 -2.30 6.35 -15.66
C ASP A 230 -2.76 4.88 -15.64
N ALA A 231 -2.21 4.07 -14.72
CA ALA A 231 -2.68 2.71 -14.49
C ALA A 231 -4.18 2.68 -14.14
N LYS A 232 -4.63 3.64 -13.32
CA LYS A 232 -6.06 3.83 -13.00
C LYS A 232 -6.88 4.20 -14.24
N HIS A 233 -6.40 5.10 -15.10
CA HIS A 233 -7.10 5.45 -16.35
C HIS A 233 -7.27 4.24 -17.27
N HIS A 234 -6.24 3.40 -17.42
CA HIS A 234 -6.35 2.15 -18.17
C HIS A 234 -7.38 1.18 -17.56
N ALA A 235 -7.41 1.07 -16.23
CA ALA A 235 -8.41 0.28 -15.54
C ALA A 235 -9.84 0.81 -15.75
N LEU A 236 -10.02 2.13 -15.74
CA LEU A 236 -11.32 2.78 -16.02
C LEU A 236 -11.79 2.54 -17.46
N PHE A 237 -10.89 2.61 -18.43
CA PHE A 237 -11.21 2.30 -19.82
C PHE A 237 -11.67 0.84 -19.98
N SER A 238 -10.94 -0.10 -19.36
CA SER A 238 -11.33 -1.51 -19.30
C SER A 238 -12.70 -1.70 -18.66
N PHE A 239 -12.95 -1.04 -17.51
CA PHE A 239 -14.23 -1.07 -16.81
C PHE A 239 -15.39 -0.60 -17.69
N ILE A 240 -15.27 0.54 -18.37
CA ILE A 240 -16.32 1.07 -19.27
C ILE A 240 -16.62 0.07 -20.40
N ALA A 241 -15.59 -0.55 -20.98
CA ALA A 241 -15.78 -1.56 -22.01
C ALA A 241 -16.57 -2.79 -21.51
N VAL A 242 -16.37 -3.17 -20.25
CA VAL A 242 -17.10 -4.27 -19.60
C VAL A 242 -18.54 -3.88 -19.30
N VAL A 243 -18.78 -2.66 -18.82
CA VAL A 243 -20.13 -2.12 -18.59
C VAL A 243 -20.93 -2.14 -19.89
N LYS A 244 -20.37 -1.65 -21.00
CA LYS A 244 -21.02 -1.70 -22.31
C LYS A 244 -21.30 -3.12 -22.82
N LYS A 245 -20.48 -4.10 -22.45
CA LYS A 245 -20.76 -5.52 -22.74
C LYS A 245 -21.90 -6.03 -21.88
N LEU A 246 -21.90 -5.70 -20.60
CA LEU A 246 -22.93 -6.07 -19.64
C LEU A 246 -24.31 -5.52 -20.03
N GLU A 247 -24.39 -4.25 -20.44
CA GLU A 247 -25.62 -3.62 -20.93
C GLU A 247 -26.22 -4.37 -22.12
N ARG A 248 -25.39 -4.77 -23.07
CA ARG A 248 -25.81 -5.59 -24.22
C ARG A 248 -26.28 -6.98 -23.80
N THR A 249 -25.59 -7.62 -22.86
CA THR A 249 -25.96 -8.95 -22.35
C THR A 249 -27.27 -8.93 -21.57
N LEU A 250 -27.53 -7.86 -20.81
CA LEU A 250 -28.70 -7.76 -19.93
C LEU A 250 -29.85 -6.95 -20.54
N HIS A 251 -29.70 -6.45 -21.76
CA HIS A 251 -30.65 -5.54 -22.41
C HIS A 251 -31.11 -4.40 -21.48
N ALA A 252 -30.15 -3.82 -20.76
CA ALA A 252 -30.37 -2.80 -19.73
C ALA A 252 -29.44 -1.61 -19.95
N ASP A 253 -29.90 -0.43 -19.53
CA ASP A 253 -29.12 0.82 -19.52
C ASP A 253 -28.78 1.18 -18.06
N PHE A 254 -27.50 1.25 -17.73
CA PHE A 254 -27.02 1.61 -16.39
C PHE A 254 -26.60 3.07 -16.27
N THR A 255 -26.81 3.87 -17.30
CA THR A 255 -26.54 5.30 -17.26
C THR A 255 -27.60 6.06 -16.48
N PHE A 256 -27.21 7.19 -15.92
CA PHE A 256 -28.09 8.19 -15.35
C PHE A 256 -28.34 9.29 -16.38
N LYS A 257 -29.46 10.02 -16.22
CA LYS A 257 -29.86 11.16 -17.07
C LYS A 257 -29.98 10.78 -18.56
N LEU A 258 -30.73 9.72 -18.88
CA LEU A 258 -31.03 9.27 -20.25
C LEU A 258 -29.77 9.04 -21.10
N GLY A 259 -28.88 8.11 -20.71
CA GLY A 259 -27.75 7.74 -21.56
C GLY A 259 -26.43 8.50 -21.31
N LYS A 260 -26.39 9.44 -20.35
CA LYS A 260 -25.29 10.42 -20.31
C LYS A 260 -24.12 10.06 -19.39
N GLU A 261 -24.40 9.55 -18.19
CA GLU A 261 -23.35 9.39 -17.17
C GLU A 261 -23.42 8.04 -16.45
N TYR A 262 -22.29 7.35 -16.27
CA TYR A 262 -22.19 6.24 -15.33
C TYR A 262 -21.84 6.77 -13.94
N ARG A 263 -22.56 6.34 -12.91
CA ARG A 263 -22.19 6.64 -11.52
C ARG A 263 -21.54 5.43 -10.88
N PHE A 264 -20.24 5.50 -10.63
CA PHE A 264 -19.51 4.40 -10.02
C PHE A 264 -18.51 4.90 -8.98
N LYS A 265 -18.00 3.97 -8.16
CA LYS A 265 -16.86 4.20 -7.26
C LYS A 265 -15.89 3.03 -7.34
N VAL A 266 -14.63 3.29 -7.02
CA VAL A 266 -13.61 2.25 -6.84
C VAL A 266 -13.64 1.82 -5.38
N SER A 267 -14.08 0.59 -5.09
CA SER A 267 -14.14 0.09 -3.71
C SER A 267 -12.85 -0.57 -3.25
N ARG A 268 -12.03 -1.03 -4.20
CA ARG A 268 -10.70 -1.60 -3.95
C ARG A 268 -9.81 -1.27 -5.14
N GLN A 269 -8.57 -0.88 -4.86
CA GLN A 269 -7.53 -0.58 -5.85
C GLN A 269 -6.18 -0.76 -5.18
N HIS A 270 -5.24 -1.27 -5.94
CA HIS A 270 -3.89 -1.56 -5.50
C HIS A 270 -2.91 -0.97 -6.52
N TYR A 271 -1.86 -0.32 -6.04
CA TYR A 271 -0.78 0.20 -6.88
C TYR A 271 0.56 -0.24 -6.33
N ALA A 272 1.27 -1.05 -7.11
CA ALA A 272 2.56 -1.62 -6.76
C ALA A 272 3.68 -0.94 -7.54
N LEU A 273 4.73 -0.49 -6.85
CA LEU A 273 6.01 -0.20 -7.47
C LEU A 273 6.71 -1.53 -7.74
N VAL A 274 6.90 -1.85 -9.01
CA VAL A 274 7.50 -3.12 -9.45
C VAL A 274 9.02 -3.03 -9.35
N GLN A 275 9.69 -4.13 -8.99
CA GLN A 275 11.15 -4.21 -8.81
C GLN A 275 11.67 -3.19 -7.79
N ASN A 276 10.94 -3.01 -6.69
CA ASN A 276 11.37 -2.10 -5.65
C ASN A 276 12.49 -2.73 -4.79
N ALA A 277 13.61 -2.03 -4.63
CA ALA A 277 14.77 -2.55 -3.89
C ALA A 277 14.46 -2.93 -2.43
N LEU A 278 13.59 -2.16 -1.76
CA LEU A 278 13.16 -2.50 -0.39
C LEU A 278 12.32 -3.79 -0.38
N ALA A 279 11.42 -3.94 -1.36
CA ALA A 279 10.63 -5.15 -1.49
C ALA A 279 11.51 -6.39 -1.76
N GLU A 280 12.49 -6.26 -2.65
CA GLU A 280 13.47 -7.33 -2.93
C GLU A 280 14.25 -7.74 -1.67
N GLN A 281 14.71 -6.77 -0.88
CA GLN A 281 15.38 -7.05 0.39
C GLN A 281 14.47 -7.83 1.36
N TYR A 282 13.24 -7.35 1.57
CA TYR A 282 12.29 -8.02 2.48
C TYR A 282 11.97 -9.44 2.02
N ASP A 283 11.85 -9.65 0.70
CA ASP A 283 11.62 -10.97 0.12
C ASP A 283 12.80 -11.91 0.32
N HIS A 284 14.03 -11.43 0.13
CA HIS A 284 15.25 -12.20 0.38
C HIS A 284 15.38 -12.59 1.85
N GLU A 285 15.01 -11.69 2.76
CA GLU A 285 14.99 -11.96 4.20
C GLU A 285 13.79 -12.82 4.65
N GLY A 286 12.83 -13.10 3.76
CA GLY A 286 11.60 -13.83 4.10
C GLY A 286 10.68 -13.06 5.06
N LYS A 287 10.84 -11.74 5.14
CA LYS A 287 10.06 -10.85 6.01
C LYS A 287 8.89 -10.23 5.25
N ARG A 288 7.94 -9.67 5.99
CA ARG A 288 6.81 -8.92 5.43
C ARG A 288 6.71 -7.57 6.13
N LEU A 289 6.50 -6.52 5.35
CA LEU A 289 6.20 -5.20 5.86
C LEU A 289 4.72 -4.90 5.67
N GLN A 290 4.05 -4.48 6.73
CA GLN A 290 2.70 -3.95 6.70
C GLN A 290 2.67 -2.66 7.49
N VAL A 291 2.21 -1.58 6.86
CA VAL A 291 2.07 -0.28 7.51
C VAL A 291 0.59 0.07 7.60
N ARG A 292 0.15 0.39 8.81
CA ARG A 292 -1.23 0.72 9.13
C ARG A 292 -1.33 2.16 9.60
N GLU A 293 -2.45 2.79 9.33
CA GLU A 293 -2.78 4.09 9.94
C GLU A 293 -2.87 3.93 11.46
N PRO A 294 -2.24 4.81 12.26
CA PRO A 294 -2.25 4.73 13.72
C PRO A 294 -3.67 4.71 14.30
N ASP A 295 -4.55 5.58 13.80
CA ASP A 295 -5.87 5.81 14.40
C ASP A 295 -6.90 4.76 13.96
N ALA A 296 -6.91 4.40 12.67
CA ALA A 296 -7.94 3.54 12.08
C ALA A 296 -7.51 2.06 11.96
N GLY A 297 -6.22 1.74 12.16
CA GLY A 297 -5.66 0.40 11.95
C GLY A 297 -5.73 -0.10 10.51
N LYS A 298 -6.10 0.77 9.56
CA LYS A 298 -6.28 0.42 8.15
C LYS A 298 -4.93 0.21 7.50
N LEU A 299 -4.79 -0.91 6.80
CA LEU A 299 -3.62 -1.20 5.99
C LEU A 299 -3.62 -0.25 4.79
N TRP A 300 -2.52 0.50 4.61
CA TRP A 300 -2.38 1.40 3.48
C TRP A 300 -1.14 1.10 2.63
N PHE A 301 -0.11 0.47 3.22
CA PHE A 301 1.11 0.04 2.52
C PHE A 301 1.53 -1.37 2.93
N VAL A 302 1.99 -2.17 1.96
CA VAL A 302 2.43 -3.55 2.14
C VAL A 302 3.55 -3.89 1.16
N ILE A 303 4.49 -4.73 1.56
CA ILE A 303 5.40 -5.41 0.65
C ILE A 303 4.80 -6.79 0.32
N ASP A 304 4.61 -7.05 -0.97
CA ASP A 304 4.13 -8.33 -1.48
C ASP A 304 5.03 -8.82 -2.62
N ASN A 305 5.14 -10.14 -2.75
CA ASN A 305 5.86 -10.77 -3.85
C ASN A 305 4.93 -11.61 -4.71
N SER A 306 3.84 -10.97 -5.12
CA SER A 306 2.95 -11.53 -6.11
C SER A 306 3.68 -11.52 -7.46
N PHE A 307 3.72 -12.68 -8.13
CA PHE A 307 4.34 -12.86 -9.45
C PHE A 307 5.87 -12.73 -9.54
N ASN A 308 6.60 -12.80 -8.41
CA ASN A 308 8.07 -12.63 -8.40
C ASN A 308 8.50 -11.25 -8.93
N LEU A 309 7.75 -10.20 -8.54
CA LEU A 309 7.91 -8.83 -9.00
C LEU A 309 8.47 -7.88 -7.93
N HIS A 310 8.65 -8.34 -6.69
CA HIS A 310 9.17 -7.54 -5.57
C HIS A 310 8.44 -6.20 -5.42
N GLU A 311 7.20 -6.26 -4.93
CA GLU A 311 6.24 -5.16 -5.03
C GLU A 311 6.10 -4.38 -3.72
N ALA A 312 6.34 -3.07 -3.79
CA ALA A 312 5.96 -2.13 -2.75
C ALA A 312 4.59 -1.53 -3.08
N GLU A 313 3.55 -1.94 -2.36
CA GLU A 313 2.15 -1.76 -2.75
C GLU A 313 1.37 -0.86 -1.78
N THR A 314 0.66 0.12 -2.34
CA THR A 314 -0.36 0.91 -1.62
C THR A 314 -1.75 0.36 -1.91
N VAL A 315 -2.56 0.17 -0.86
CA VAL A 315 -3.83 -0.59 -0.92
C VAL A 315 -5.06 0.18 -0.41
N HIS A 316 -4.90 1.44 0.02
CA HIS A 316 -6.01 2.20 0.57
C HIS A 316 -7.14 2.45 -0.47
N PRO A 317 -8.41 2.13 -0.17
CA PRO A 317 -9.49 2.21 -1.15
C PRO A 317 -9.69 3.56 -1.83
N ARG A 318 -9.39 4.67 -1.12
CA ARG A 318 -9.63 6.03 -1.61
C ARG A 318 -8.37 6.76 -2.08
N THR A 319 -7.24 6.51 -1.44
CA THR A 319 -6.02 7.32 -1.59
C THR A 319 -4.83 6.52 -2.10
N ALA A 320 -4.98 5.22 -2.41
CA ALA A 320 -3.83 4.41 -2.85
C ALA A 320 -3.10 5.02 -4.05
N ASP A 321 -3.79 5.70 -4.97
CA ASP A 321 -3.17 6.39 -6.10
C ASP A 321 -2.31 7.58 -5.67
N SER A 322 -2.79 8.42 -4.75
CA SER A 322 -2.01 9.56 -4.25
C SER A 322 -0.91 9.14 -3.27
N ASP A 323 -1.15 8.10 -2.46
CA ASP A 323 -0.16 7.53 -1.55
C ASP A 323 0.97 6.85 -2.32
N ASN A 324 0.66 6.16 -3.44
CA ASN A 324 1.68 5.60 -4.31
C ASN A 324 2.64 6.66 -4.84
N ALA A 325 2.12 7.82 -5.25
CA ALA A 325 2.95 8.93 -5.72
C ALA A 325 3.89 9.45 -4.63
N LYS A 326 3.43 9.56 -3.37
CA LYS A 326 4.28 9.96 -2.23
C LYS A 326 5.39 8.94 -1.98
N VAL A 327 5.05 7.65 -2.01
CA VAL A 327 6.01 6.56 -1.82
C VAL A 327 7.03 6.53 -2.96
N GLN A 328 6.58 6.70 -4.21
CA GLN A 328 7.45 6.77 -5.38
C GLN A 328 8.40 7.98 -5.28
N ASN A 329 7.89 9.16 -4.90
CA ASN A 329 8.71 10.35 -4.69
C ASN A 329 9.75 10.16 -3.58
N PHE A 330 9.40 9.49 -2.48
CA PHE A 330 10.33 9.15 -1.42
C PHE A 330 11.44 8.20 -1.89
N PHE A 331 11.10 7.13 -2.61
CA PHE A 331 12.14 6.24 -3.14
C PHE A 331 13.01 6.93 -4.20
N ASN A 332 12.41 7.76 -5.06
CA ASN A 332 13.16 8.52 -6.05
C ASN A 332 14.08 9.56 -5.41
N SER A 333 13.67 10.21 -4.31
CA SER A 333 14.53 11.13 -3.58
C SER A 333 15.70 10.39 -2.91
N LEU A 334 15.46 9.20 -2.34
CA LEU A 334 16.52 8.35 -1.80
C LEU A 334 17.48 7.86 -2.90
N LYS A 335 17.00 7.55 -4.10
CA LYS A 335 17.85 7.19 -5.24
C LYS A 335 18.71 8.37 -5.70
N ALA A 336 18.12 9.57 -5.77
CA ALA A 336 18.80 10.78 -6.23
C ALA A 336 19.81 11.30 -5.21
N CYS A 337 19.49 11.21 -3.92
CA CYS A 337 20.35 11.61 -2.82
C CYS A 337 20.35 10.52 -1.74
N PRO A 338 21.19 9.47 -1.89
CA PRO A 338 21.29 8.40 -0.92
C PRO A 338 21.72 8.95 0.44
N VAL A 339 20.80 8.93 1.40
CA VAL A 339 21.10 9.28 2.80
C VAL A 339 21.73 8.05 3.44
N THR A 340 23.06 8.05 3.57
CA THR A 340 23.77 7.00 4.31
C THR A 340 23.77 7.34 5.80
N THR A 341 23.97 6.32 6.64
CA THR A 341 24.15 6.50 8.09
C THR A 341 25.29 7.48 8.38
N ASP A 342 26.37 7.43 7.58
CA ASP A 342 27.52 8.32 7.74
C ASP A 342 27.16 9.78 7.47
N VAL A 343 26.33 10.06 6.46
CA VAL A 343 25.82 11.42 6.19
C VAL A 343 25.00 11.93 7.36
N LEU A 344 24.12 11.09 7.92
CA LEU A 344 23.30 11.46 9.08
C LEU A 344 24.15 11.70 10.33
N VAL A 345 25.09 10.80 10.63
CA VAL A 345 26.01 10.92 11.78
C VAL A 345 26.89 12.16 11.64
N THR A 346 27.40 12.45 10.44
CA THR A 346 28.19 13.65 10.15
C THR A 346 27.36 14.92 10.36
N ALA A 347 26.11 14.95 9.89
CA ALA A 347 25.21 16.08 10.09
C ALA A 347 24.89 16.29 11.59
N ILE A 348 24.61 15.22 12.33
CA ILE A 348 24.36 15.27 13.77
C ILE A 348 25.61 15.77 14.52
N ALA A 349 26.79 15.26 14.16
CA ALA A 349 28.06 15.69 14.74
C ALA A 349 28.32 17.18 14.50
N GLY A 350 28.07 17.68 13.29
CA GLY A 350 28.18 19.11 12.97
C GLY A 350 27.22 19.99 13.78
N VAL A 351 25.95 19.58 13.92
CA VAL A 351 24.98 20.30 14.78
C VAL A 351 25.43 20.30 16.24
N THR A 352 25.93 19.16 16.73
CA THR A 352 26.41 19.00 18.11
C THR A 352 27.62 19.88 18.38
N GLN A 353 28.59 19.91 17.45
CA GLN A 353 29.78 20.75 17.56
C GLN A 353 29.40 22.24 17.57
N ASN A 354 28.46 22.66 16.72
CA ASN A 354 27.94 24.02 16.74
C ASN A 354 27.29 24.37 18.09
N GLN A 355 26.53 23.45 18.69
CA GLN A 355 25.93 23.67 20.02
C GLN A 355 26.99 23.84 21.11
N VAL A 356 28.09 23.07 21.06
CA VAL A 356 29.22 23.23 21.99
C VAL A 356 29.87 24.61 21.82
N LEU A 357 30.16 25.03 20.58
CA LEU A 357 30.71 26.36 20.30
C LEU A 357 29.78 27.49 20.79
N PHE A 358 28.47 27.35 20.61
CA PHE A 358 27.51 28.32 21.14
C PHE A 358 27.52 28.37 22.68
N ALA A 359 27.61 27.22 23.36
CA ALA A 359 27.69 27.16 24.82
C ALA A 359 28.99 27.81 25.35
N GLU A 360 30.11 27.57 24.70
CA GLU A 360 31.39 28.23 25.00
C GLU A 360 31.30 29.75 24.79
N ASN A 361 30.74 30.19 23.65
CA ASN A 361 30.54 31.61 23.35
C ASN A 361 29.63 32.29 24.38
N ILE A 362 28.55 31.64 24.81
CA ILE A 362 27.67 32.16 25.87
C ILE A 362 28.44 32.28 27.19
N THR A 363 29.27 31.29 27.52
CA THR A 363 30.08 31.29 28.75
C THR A 363 31.10 32.44 28.74
N ASN A 364 31.80 32.62 27.62
CA ASN A 364 32.73 33.73 27.40
C ASN A 364 32.02 35.08 27.43
N HIS A 365 30.82 35.19 26.86
CA HIS A 365 30.02 36.40 26.90
C HIS A 365 29.56 36.74 28.33
N ILE A 366 29.07 35.76 29.09
CA ILE A 366 28.73 35.94 30.51
C ILE A 366 29.94 36.43 31.30
N GLN A 367 31.12 35.88 31.04
CA GLN A 367 32.36 36.29 31.70
C GLN A 367 32.71 37.76 31.36
N ALA A 368 32.68 38.14 30.08
CA ALA A 368 32.93 39.52 29.66
C ALA A 368 31.94 40.52 30.29
N VAL A 369 30.66 40.15 30.39
CA VAL A 369 29.64 40.98 31.06
C VAL A 369 29.94 41.13 32.56
N ARG A 370 30.41 40.06 33.23
CA ARG A 370 30.80 40.11 34.65
C ARG A 370 32.01 41.02 34.88
N GLU A 371 33.03 40.91 34.04
CA GLU A 371 34.25 41.73 34.10
C GLU A 371 33.93 43.21 33.86
N LEU A 372 33.12 43.51 32.84
CA LEU A 372 32.63 44.86 32.60
C LEU A 372 31.83 45.40 33.80
N GLY A 373 30.95 44.56 34.37
CA GLY A 373 30.23 44.90 35.59
C GLY A 373 31.14 45.18 36.79
N GLN A 374 32.27 44.47 36.91
CA GLN A 374 33.28 44.73 37.94
C GLN A 374 34.01 46.05 37.68
N GLY A 375 34.48 46.29 36.46
CA GLY A 375 35.16 47.55 36.09
C GLY A 375 34.28 48.78 36.35
N VAL A 376 32.98 48.71 36.05
CA VAL A 376 32.03 49.79 36.37
C VAL A 376 31.93 50.02 37.88
N ARG A 377 31.91 48.96 38.71
CA ARG A 377 31.89 49.09 40.17
C ARG A 377 33.17 49.73 40.70
N GLU A 378 34.33 49.33 40.22
CA GLU A 378 35.63 49.89 40.61
C GLU A 378 35.74 51.37 40.22
N MET A 379 35.31 51.73 39.00
CA MET A 379 35.23 53.11 38.54
C MET A 379 34.33 53.96 39.45
N ASN A 380 33.14 53.45 39.80
CA ASN A 380 32.24 54.16 40.73
C ASN A 380 32.86 54.37 42.11
N GLN A 381 33.62 53.40 42.63
CA GLN A 381 34.34 53.55 43.89
C GLN A 381 35.44 54.62 43.80
N LEU A 382 36.18 54.67 42.69
CA LEU A 382 37.20 55.70 42.46
C LEU A 382 36.58 57.09 42.34
N LEU A 383 35.45 57.23 41.63
CA LEU A 383 34.70 58.48 41.55
C LEU A 383 34.24 58.94 42.93
N ALA A 384 33.68 58.04 43.75
CA ALA A 384 33.27 58.36 45.12
C ALA A 384 34.45 58.85 45.98
N LYS A 385 35.63 58.20 45.88
CA LYS A 385 36.86 58.64 46.58
C LYS A 385 37.32 60.02 46.11
N LEU A 386 37.27 60.27 44.80
CA LEU A 386 37.63 61.55 44.20
C LEU A 386 36.71 62.67 44.67
N GLU A 387 35.40 62.43 44.73
CA GLU A 387 34.42 63.39 45.25
C GLU A 387 34.71 63.76 46.70
N VAL A 388 35.02 62.79 47.57
CA VAL A 388 35.41 63.03 48.96
C VAL A 388 36.69 63.88 49.02
N THR A 389 37.72 63.50 48.26
CA THR A 389 39.00 64.24 48.22
C THR A 389 38.81 65.69 47.74
N GLN A 390 37.97 65.90 46.73
CA GLN A 390 37.63 67.24 46.25
C GLN A 390 36.88 68.06 47.29
N ARG A 391 35.95 67.46 48.05
CA ARG A 391 35.25 68.13 49.16
C ARG A 391 36.25 68.54 50.25
N ASP A 392 37.15 67.65 50.66
CA ASP A 392 38.17 67.92 51.69
C ASP A 392 39.15 69.00 51.26
N ALA A 393 39.57 69.00 49.99
CA ALA A 393 40.44 70.03 49.42
C ALA A 393 39.76 71.40 49.41
N ARG A 394 38.47 71.46 49.03
CA ARG A 394 37.67 72.70 49.07
C ARG A 394 37.48 73.21 50.50
N ALA A 395 37.21 72.32 51.45
CA ALA A 395 37.09 72.67 52.87
C ALA A 395 38.41 73.25 53.42
N SER A 396 39.53 72.58 53.14
CA SER A 396 40.87 73.05 53.52
C SER A 396 41.22 74.40 52.89
N GLN A 397 40.83 74.64 51.64
CA GLN A 397 41.03 75.91 50.97
C GLN A 397 40.17 77.02 51.59
N ALA A 398 38.90 76.73 51.92
CA ALA A 398 38.00 77.67 52.59
C ALA A 398 38.53 78.08 53.97
N GLU A 399 39.02 77.12 54.77
CA GLU A 399 39.63 77.38 56.08
C GLU A 399 40.88 78.27 55.97
N ARG A 400 41.75 77.99 54.99
CA ARG A 400 42.92 78.85 54.69
C ARG A 400 42.52 80.26 54.31
N MET A 401 41.42 80.44 53.56
CA MET A 401 40.90 81.75 53.18
C MET A 401 40.33 82.51 54.38
N GLN A 402 39.52 81.87 55.22
CA GLN A 402 39.01 82.45 56.47
C GLN A 402 40.15 82.88 57.40
N THR A 403 41.17 82.03 57.57
CA THR A 403 42.35 82.34 58.39
C THR A 403 43.11 83.56 57.85
N ARG A 404 43.23 83.69 56.53
CA ARG A 404 43.84 84.87 55.89
C ARG A 404 43.01 86.13 56.09
N GLU A 405 41.68 86.06 55.99
CA GLU A 405 40.80 87.20 56.26
C GLU A 405 40.85 87.66 57.72
N VAL A 406 40.85 86.74 58.69
CA VAL A 406 40.99 87.07 60.11
C VAL A 406 42.33 87.76 60.38
N LYS A 407 43.42 87.30 59.75
CA LYS A 407 44.73 87.97 59.83
C LYS A 407 44.69 89.36 59.22
N LYS A 408 44.01 89.57 58.09
CA LYS A 408 43.84 90.90 57.47
C LYS A 408 43.06 91.88 58.34
N LYS A 409 42.06 91.44 59.11
CA LYS A 409 41.28 92.31 60.01
C LYS A 409 41.98 92.70 61.32
N LYS A 410 43.10 92.03 61.66
CA LYS A 410 43.91 92.33 62.86
C LYS A 410 45.02 93.36 62.62
N TRP A 411 45.25 93.72 61.37
CA TRP A 411 46.10 94.83 60.94
C TRP A 411 45.19 95.98 60.54
#